data_AF-A0A2A3G508-F1
#
_entry.id   AF-A0A2A3G508-F1
#
_cell.length_a   1.000
_cell.length_b   1.000
_cell.length_c   1.000
_cell.angle_alpha   90.00
_cell.angle_beta   90.00
_cell.angle_gamma   90.00
#
_symmetry.space_group_name_H-M   'P 1'
#
loop_
_entity.id
_entity.type
_entity.pdbx_description
1 polymer ?
#
loop_
_entity_poly.entity_id
_entity_poly.type
_entity_poly.pdbx_seq_one_letter_code
_entity_poly.pdbx_strand_id
1 'polypeptide(L)'
;MRVLITEICYIVRDFASTAQRVEHAGLDGVEISGAHGYRLCQFLDSRPNTRTDGYGGTLENRSRMVLEVLEAVRAATGPSFQVGLRLRPERSGVLLPRAVTWQNAP
;
A
#
# COMPACT_ATOMS: atom_id res chain seq x y z
N MET A 1 3.61 16.20 2.54
CA MET A 1 4.48 15.04 2.22
C MET A 1 5.40 15.39 1.05
N ARG A 2 6.72 15.14 1.17
CA ARG A 2 7.73 15.52 0.16
C ARG A 2 8.49 14.28 -0.33
N VAL A 3 8.00 13.68 -1.41
CA VAL A 3 8.61 12.55 -2.13
C VAL A 3 8.50 12.88 -3.61
N LEU A 4 9.57 12.79 -4.39
CA LEU A 4 9.54 13.05 -5.82
C LEU A 4 8.91 11.88 -6.58
N ILE A 5 8.40 12.14 -7.78
CA ILE A 5 7.83 11.08 -8.64
C ILE A 5 8.89 10.02 -8.97
N THR A 6 10.15 10.42 -9.18
CA THR A 6 11.26 9.49 -9.39
C THR A 6 11.48 8.58 -8.19
N GLU A 7 11.43 9.13 -6.97
CA GLU A 7 11.53 8.35 -5.73
C GLU A 7 10.36 7.37 -5.58
N ILE A 8 9.13 7.78 -5.95
CA ILE A 8 7.97 6.88 -5.99
C ILE A 8 8.26 5.67 -6.89
N CYS A 9 8.73 5.91 -8.12
CA CYS A 9 9.06 4.83 -9.05
C CYS A 9 10.16 3.90 -8.51
N TYR A 10 11.18 4.44 -7.83
CA TYR A 10 12.20 3.61 -7.19
C TYR A 10 11.62 2.75 -6.07
N ILE A 11 10.79 3.33 -5.21
CA ILE A 11 10.14 2.60 -4.12
C ILE A 11 9.30 1.44 -4.68
N VAL A 12 8.48 1.68 -5.71
CA VAL A 12 7.68 0.63 -6.37
C VAL A 12 8.57 -0.51 -6.88
N ARG A 13 9.67 -0.19 -7.55
CA ARG A 13 10.64 -1.18 -8.06
C ARG A 13 11.32 -1.96 -6.94
N ASP A 14 11.63 -1.31 -5.82
CA ASP A 14 12.28 -1.95 -4.68
C ASP A 14 11.35 -2.96 -4.00
N PHE A 15 10.05 -2.67 -3.88
CA PHE A 15 9.05 -3.62 -3.40
C PHE A 15 8.98 -4.85 -4.30
N ALA A 16 8.85 -4.65 -5.61
CA ALA A 16 8.80 -5.74 -6.59
C ALA A 16 10.06 -6.62 -6.55
N SER A 17 11.24 -5.99 -6.57
CA SER A 17 12.53 -6.69 -6.51
C SER A 17 12.70 -7.46 -5.20
N THR A 18 12.17 -6.93 -4.10
CA THR A 18 12.22 -7.60 -2.79
C THR A 18 11.30 -8.80 -2.76
N ALA A 19 10.06 -8.68 -3.27
CA ALA A 19 9.14 -9.81 -3.34
C ALA A 19 9.69 -10.94 -4.21
N GLN A 20 10.30 -10.63 -5.36
CA GLN A 20 10.97 -11.61 -6.20
C GLN A 20 12.11 -12.33 -5.47
N ARG A 21 12.93 -11.60 -4.70
CA ARG A 21 13.98 -12.22 -3.87
C ARG A 21 13.41 -13.12 -2.79
N VAL A 22 12.27 -12.76 -2.19
CA VAL A 22 11.59 -13.58 -1.18
C VAL A 22 11.03 -14.87 -1.80
N GLU A 23 10.44 -14.80 -2.99
CA GLU A 23 10.00 -15.98 -3.74
C GLU A 23 11.17 -16.89 -4.10
N HIS A 24 12.28 -16.33 -4.62
CA HIS A 24 13.49 -17.11 -4.90
C HIS A 24 14.13 -17.75 -3.67
N ALA A 25 13.91 -17.18 -2.48
CA ALA A 25 14.34 -17.76 -1.21
C ALA A 25 13.43 -18.91 -0.73
N GLY A 26 12.34 -19.21 -1.44
CA GLY A 26 11.44 -20.32 -1.16
C GLY A 26 10.32 -20.03 -0.17
N LEU A 27 9.99 -18.75 0.08
CA LEU A 27 8.81 -18.38 0.88
C LEU A 27 7.54 -18.36 0.03
N ASP A 28 6.39 -18.58 0.67
CA ASP A 28 5.09 -18.67 -0.02
C ASP A 28 4.47 -17.30 -0.36
N GLY A 29 4.96 -16.21 0.22
CA GLY A 29 4.37 -14.89 -0.01
C GLY A 29 4.96 -13.74 0.80
N VAL A 30 4.41 -12.55 0.57
CA VAL A 30 4.73 -11.32 1.29
C VAL A 30 3.47 -10.60 1.75
N GLU A 31 3.56 -9.92 2.89
CA GLU A 31 2.56 -8.95 3.33
C GLU A 31 3.14 -7.53 3.18
N ILE A 32 2.52 -6.71 2.33
CA ILE A 32 2.86 -5.29 2.21
C ILE A 32 2.25 -4.56 3.41
N SER A 33 3.12 -4.01 4.25
CA SER A 33 2.70 -3.27 5.44
C SER A 33 2.30 -1.84 5.09
N GLY A 34 0.99 -1.62 4.98
CA GLY A 34 0.33 -0.32 4.96
C GLY A 34 -0.22 0.07 6.33
N ALA A 35 0.50 -0.22 7.42
CA ALA A 35 0.15 0.16 8.78
C ALA A 35 1.26 0.96 9.48
N HIS A 36 1.00 1.55 10.66
CA HIS A 36 1.99 2.24 11.53
C HIS A 36 2.62 3.54 10.99
N GLY A 37 1.97 4.24 10.04
CA GLY A 37 2.47 5.55 9.58
C GLY A 37 3.70 5.46 8.66
N TYR A 38 3.99 4.27 8.13
CA TYR A 38 4.97 4.07 7.06
C TYR A 38 4.56 4.82 5.78
N ARG A 39 5.53 5.03 4.89
CA ARG A 39 5.42 5.89 3.71
C ARG A 39 4.16 5.62 2.87
N LEU A 40 3.75 4.35 2.69
CA LEU A 40 2.54 3.99 1.92
C LEU A 40 1.24 4.51 2.55
N CYS A 41 1.09 4.41 3.88
CA CYS A 41 -0.09 4.94 4.58
C CYS A 41 -0.19 6.45 4.50
N GLN A 42 0.96 7.13 4.44
CA GLN A 42 1.02 8.58 4.35
C GLN A 42 0.44 9.09 3.03
N PHE A 43 0.44 8.28 1.97
CA PHE A 43 -0.30 8.61 0.74
C PHE A 43 -1.81 8.52 0.93
N LEU A 44 -2.30 7.54 1.70
CA LEU A 44 -3.72 7.34 1.95
C LEU A 44 -4.35 8.44 2.84
N ASP A 45 -3.63 8.91 3.87
CA ASP A 45 -4.12 9.96 4.78
C ASP A 45 -4.06 11.34 4.11
N SER A 46 -5.22 12.00 3.99
CA SER A 46 -5.35 13.32 3.38
C SER A 46 -4.68 14.45 4.18
N ARG A 47 -4.39 14.27 5.47
CA ARG A 47 -3.78 15.30 6.32
C ARG A 47 -2.29 15.50 6.03
N PRO A 48 -1.43 14.44 6.02
CA PRO A 48 -0.03 14.58 5.62
C PRO A 48 0.15 14.68 4.11
N ASN A 49 -0.79 14.16 3.31
CA ASN A 49 -0.75 14.19 1.86
C ASN A 49 -1.44 15.42 1.26
N THR A 50 -0.72 16.55 1.26
CA THR A 50 -1.16 17.81 0.63
C THR A 50 -0.68 17.94 -0.83
N ARG A 51 -0.36 16.82 -1.51
CA ARG A 51 0.07 16.84 -2.91
C ARG A 51 -1.07 17.24 -3.83
N THR A 52 -0.73 17.95 -4.91
CA THR A 52 -1.67 18.37 -5.97
C THR A 52 -1.45 17.61 -7.28
N ASP A 53 -0.53 16.66 -7.30
CA ASP A 53 -0.30 15.76 -8.44
C ASP A 53 -1.15 14.49 -8.36
N GLY A 54 -0.89 13.54 -9.26
CA GLY A 54 -1.63 12.28 -9.37
C GLY A 54 -1.55 11.34 -8.16
N TYR A 55 -0.82 11.72 -7.10
CA TYR A 55 -0.70 10.96 -5.85
C TYR A 55 -1.33 11.67 -4.64
N GLY A 56 -2.03 12.78 -4.83
CA GLY A 56 -2.75 13.50 -3.77
C GLY A 56 -4.13 13.98 -4.18
N GLY A 57 -4.82 14.68 -3.27
CA GLY A 57 -6.19 15.13 -3.50
C GLY A 57 -7.20 14.01 -3.26
N THR A 58 -7.77 13.43 -4.31
CA THR A 58 -8.86 12.44 -4.22
C THR A 58 -8.40 11.09 -3.64
N LEU A 59 -9.35 10.25 -3.20
CA LEU A 59 -9.01 8.94 -2.64
C LEU A 59 -8.31 8.05 -3.67
N GLU A 60 -8.72 8.12 -4.93
CA GLU A 60 -8.15 7.36 -6.05
C GLU A 60 -6.67 7.70 -6.22
N ASN A 61 -6.33 8.99 -6.28
CA ASN A 61 -4.94 9.44 -6.38
C ASN A 61 -4.14 9.07 -5.14
N ARG A 62 -4.72 9.22 -3.94
CA ARG A 62 -4.07 8.82 -2.69
C ARG A 62 -3.81 7.31 -2.60
N SER A 63 -4.66 6.51 -3.23
CA SER A 63 -4.55 5.04 -3.27
C SER A 63 -3.58 4.55 -4.34
N ARG A 64 -3.28 5.37 -5.34
CA ARG A 64 -2.42 5.03 -6.48
C ARG A 64 -1.10 4.39 -6.07
N MET A 65 -0.40 4.97 -5.09
CA MET A 65 0.89 4.45 -4.62
C MET A 65 0.79 3.00 -4.11
N VAL A 66 -0.28 2.67 -3.38
CA VAL A 66 -0.48 1.31 -2.85
C VAL A 66 -0.80 0.34 -3.98
N LEU A 67 -1.64 0.76 -4.93
CA LEU A 67 -2.01 -0.05 -6.09
C LEU A 67 -0.81 -0.32 -6.99
N GLU A 68 0.02 0.68 -7.30
CA GLU A 68 1.22 0.50 -8.11
C GLU A 68 2.22 -0.47 -7.46
N VAL A 69 2.37 -0.45 -6.13
CA VAL A 69 3.19 -1.43 -5.42
C VAL A 69 2.61 -2.84 -5.56
N LEU A 70 1.30 -3.01 -5.36
CA LEU A 70 0.63 -4.31 -5.48
C LEU A 70 0.75 -4.88 -6.90
N GLU A 71 0.50 -4.04 -7.90
CA GLU A 71 0.63 -4.40 -9.32
C GLU A 71 2.07 -4.79 -9.66
N ALA A 72 3.06 -4.01 -9.24
CA ALA A 72 4.47 -4.30 -9.50
C ALA A 72 4.94 -5.60 -8.81
N VAL A 73 4.54 -5.82 -7.55
CA VAL A 73 4.83 -7.06 -6.82
C VAL A 73 4.16 -8.25 -7.51
N ARG A 74 2.89 -8.12 -7.90
CA ARG A 74 2.16 -9.20 -8.57
C ARG A 74 2.78 -9.54 -9.92
N ALA A 75 3.24 -8.55 -10.68
CA ALA A 75 3.91 -8.75 -11.96
C ALA A 75 5.31 -9.37 -11.84
N ALA A 76 6.00 -9.16 -10.71
CA ALA A 76 7.35 -9.67 -10.49
C ALA A 76 7.41 -11.07 -9.88
N THR A 77 6.27 -11.63 -9.47
CA THR A 77 6.19 -12.90 -8.71
C THR A 77 5.25 -13.91 -9.36
N GLY A 78 5.49 -15.20 -9.13
CA GLY A 78 4.71 -16.29 -9.70
C GLY A 78 3.25 -16.32 -9.23
N PRO A 79 2.31 -16.86 -10.02
CA PRO A 79 0.87 -16.80 -9.74
C PRO A 79 0.44 -17.43 -8.42
N SER A 80 1.22 -18.41 -7.90
CA SER A 80 0.99 -19.05 -6.61
C SER A 80 1.52 -18.27 -5.41
N PHE A 81 2.42 -17.31 -5.64
CA PHE A 81 3.00 -16.48 -4.59
C PHE A 81 1.94 -15.56 -3.98
N GLN A 82 1.78 -15.62 -2.66
CA GLN A 82 0.74 -14.88 -1.94
C GLN A 82 1.16 -13.43 -1.75
N VAL A 83 0.26 -12.50 -2.06
CA VAL A 83 0.49 -11.06 -1.88
C VAL A 83 -0.61 -10.51 -0.97
N GLY A 84 -0.25 -10.26 0.28
CA GLY A 84 -1.12 -9.65 1.27
C GLY A 84 -0.94 -8.14 1.35
N LEU A 85 -1.98 -7.43 1.75
CA LEU A 85 -1.92 -6.02 2.12
C LEU A 85 -2.49 -5.85 3.52
N ARG A 86 -1.69 -5.29 4.42
CA ARG A 86 -2.15 -4.93 5.75
C ARG A 86 -2.41 -3.43 5.82
N LEU A 87 -3.68 -3.04 5.85
CA LEU A 87 -4.08 -1.64 5.99
C LEU A 87 -4.53 -1.33 7.41
N ARG A 88 -4.23 -0.11 7.86
CA ARG A 88 -4.98 0.51 8.95
C ARG A 88 -5.89 1.63 8.42
N PRO A 89 -7.21 1.48 8.51
CA PRO A 89 -8.16 2.48 8.02
C PRO A 89 -8.25 3.68 8.97
N GLU A 90 -7.99 3.47 10.27
CA GLU A 90 -7.99 4.58 11.23
C GLU A 90 -7.08 5.69 10.72
N ARG A 91 -7.56 6.93 10.74
CA ARG A 91 -6.79 8.14 10.39
C ARG A 91 -6.60 8.40 8.88
N SER A 92 -6.99 7.52 7.96
CA SER A 92 -6.81 7.71 6.50
C SER A 92 -7.85 8.63 5.81
N GLY A 93 -8.82 9.18 6.55
CA GLY A 93 -9.94 9.93 5.96
C GLY A 93 -10.98 9.03 5.26
N VAL A 94 -10.80 7.72 5.31
CA VAL A 94 -11.81 6.73 4.94
C VAL A 94 -12.83 6.65 6.07
N LEU A 95 -14.03 7.20 5.85
CA LEU A 95 -15.16 6.98 6.73
C LEU A 95 -15.69 5.58 6.47
N LEU A 96 -15.53 4.67 7.44
CA LEU A 96 -16.25 3.40 7.45
C LEU A 96 -17.61 3.67 8.11
N PRO A 97 -18.74 3.70 7.36
CA PRO A 97 -20.05 4.02 7.94
C PRO A 97 -20.49 2.97 8.97
N ARG A 98 -19.91 1.77 8.91
CA ARG A 98 -19.97 0.71 9.90
C ARG A 98 -18.62 0.01 9.95
N ALA A 99 -17.74 0.42 10.85
CA ALA A 99 -16.75 -0.52 11.34
C ALA A 99 -17.53 -1.62 12.07
N VAL A 100 -17.68 -2.80 11.48
CA VAL A 100 -18.17 -3.97 12.20
C VAL A 100 -17.06 -4.32 13.17
N THR A 101 -17.10 -3.74 14.37
CA THR A 101 -16.27 -4.22 15.46
C THR A 101 -16.75 -5.63 15.76
N TRP A 102 -15.83 -6.59 15.81
CA TRP A 102 -16.06 -7.99 16.25
C TRP A 102 -16.54 -8.09 17.71
N GLN A 103 -17.10 -7.02 18.27
CA GLN A 103 -17.72 -6.98 19.58
C GLN A 103 -19.18 -7.44 19.53
N ASN A 104 -19.79 -7.59 18.34
CA ASN A 104 -21.18 -8.02 18.16
C ASN A 104 -21.36 -9.00 16.97
N ALA A 105 -20.47 -9.99 16.83
CA ALA A 105 -20.77 -11.15 15.99
C ALA A 105 -21.78 -12.05 16.73
N PRO A 106 -22.78 -12.64 16.04
CA PRO A 106 -23.74 -13.55 16.65
C PRO A 106 -23.08 -14.83 17.20
#